data_AF-A0A958BKT9-F1
#
_entry.id   AF-A0A958BKT9-F1
#
_cell.length_a   1.000
_cell.length_b   1.000
_cell.length_c   1.000
_cell.angle_alpha   90.00
_cell.angle_beta   90.00
_cell.angle_gamma   90.00
#
_symmetry.space_group_name_H-M   'P 1'
#
loop_
_entity.id
_entity.type
_entity.pdbx_description
1 polymer ?
#
loop_
_entity_poly.entity_id
_entity_poly.type
_entity_poly.pdbx_seq_one_letter_code
_entity_poly.pdbx_strand_id
1 'polypeptide(L)'
;MSYPQFKRDLQHIHESEVFGLASFETAARFTRDTERKEKWLTLAALEEQTLQRYLDYMRETNQAVVEPAGWRLMGYGAGAGLAILPWRLSMKTLVDATAKFQVIFQRLMQNSEETHRDFFAYVFAHEKAIEAFAKKELSKDRNSLKAVNSLLAA
;
A
#
# COMPACT_ATOMS: atom_id res chain seq x y z
N MET A 1 -7.46 6.81 21.72
CA MET A 1 -6.62 5.60 21.61
C MET A 1 -5.30 5.77 22.34
N SER A 2 -4.94 4.84 23.24
CA SER A 2 -3.65 4.91 23.96
C SER A 2 -3.05 3.52 24.11
N TYR A 3 -2.27 3.11 23.11
CA TYR A 3 -1.27 2.05 23.30
C TYR A 3 0.11 2.59 22.88
N PRO A 4 1.21 2.13 23.50
CA PRO A 4 2.52 2.78 23.39
C PRO A 4 3.05 2.91 21.95
N GLN A 5 2.62 2.04 21.04
CA GLN A 5 3.10 1.99 19.65
C GLN A 5 2.18 2.72 18.65
N PHE A 6 1.05 3.29 19.07
CA PHE A 6 0.04 3.87 18.15
C PHE A 6 0.60 4.91 17.19
N LYS A 7 1.36 5.89 17.68
CA LYS A 7 1.98 6.93 16.82
C LYS A 7 2.98 6.35 15.84
N ARG A 8 3.71 5.31 16.25
CA ARG A 8 4.69 4.62 15.40
C ARG A 8 4.00 3.80 14.32
N ASP A 9 2.91 3.12 14.67
CA ASP A 9 2.11 2.35 13.72
C ASP A 9 1.42 3.27 12.70
N LEU A 10 0.93 4.43 13.11
CA LEU A 10 0.42 5.46 12.21
C LEU A 10 1.51 6.00 11.27
N GLN A 11 2.69 6.32 11.81
CA GLN A 11 3.81 6.76 10.98
C GLN A 11 4.21 5.68 9.98
N HIS A 12 4.17 4.40 10.36
CA HIS A 12 4.48 3.30 9.45
C HIS A 12 3.49 3.20 8.28
N ILE A 13 2.21 3.55 8.46
CA ILE A 13 1.26 3.69 7.35
C ILE A 13 1.74 4.79 6.40
N HIS A 14 2.10 5.98 6.92
CA HIS A 14 2.58 7.06 6.06
C HIS A 14 3.83 6.66 5.26
N GLU A 15 4.77 6.00 5.93
CA GLU A 15 6.00 5.51 5.32
C GLU A 15 5.73 4.45 4.25
N SER A 16 4.80 3.52 4.49
CA SER A 16 4.41 2.49 3.53
C SER A 16 3.79 3.10 2.29
N GLU A 17 2.83 4.02 2.43
CA GLU A 17 2.13 4.60 1.29
C GLU A 17 3.07 5.43 0.41
N VAL A 18 3.95 6.25 1.02
CA VAL A 18 4.93 7.05 0.26
C VAL A 18 5.95 6.15 -0.44
N PHE A 19 6.38 5.07 0.20
CA PHE A 19 7.27 4.07 -0.39
C PHE A 19 6.59 3.31 -1.53
N GLY A 20 5.36 2.84 -1.33
CA GLY A 20 4.56 2.06 -2.27
C GLY A 20 4.24 2.86 -3.52
N LEU A 21 3.71 4.07 -3.35
CA LEU A 21 3.43 5.01 -4.43
C LEU A 21 4.67 5.24 -5.31
N ALA A 22 5.79 5.64 -4.69
CA ALA A 22 7.04 5.88 -5.42
C ALA A 22 7.56 4.63 -6.13
N SER A 23 7.40 3.46 -5.51
CA SER A 23 7.79 2.17 -6.09
C SER A 23 6.97 1.83 -7.32
N PHE A 24 5.65 1.94 -7.25
CA PHE A 24 4.76 1.57 -8.34
C PHE A 24 4.81 2.57 -9.50
N GLU A 25 4.89 3.88 -9.23
CA GLU A 25 5.10 4.89 -10.28
C GLU A 25 6.41 4.64 -11.04
N THR A 26 7.49 4.36 -10.29
CA THR A 26 8.79 4.08 -10.89
C THR A 26 8.77 2.77 -11.68
N ALA A 27 8.13 1.73 -11.13
CA ALA A 27 7.97 0.46 -11.83
C ALA A 27 7.19 0.64 -13.14
N ALA A 28 6.10 1.42 -13.12
CA ALA A 28 5.32 1.76 -14.31
C ALA A 28 6.15 2.52 -15.35
N ARG A 29 7.01 3.46 -14.92
CA ARG A 29 7.86 4.26 -15.81
C ARG A 29 8.87 3.40 -16.58
N PHE A 30 9.44 2.38 -15.95
CA PHE A 30 10.48 1.54 -16.55
C PHE A 30 9.95 0.24 -17.19
N THR A 31 8.69 -0.13 -16.90
CA THR A 31 8.05 -1.31 -17.51
C THR A 31 7.66 -1.03 -18.96
N ARG A 32 8.09 -1.90 -19.89
CA ARG A 32 7.76 -1.78 -21.33
C ARG A 32 6.42 -2.41 -21.70
N ASP A 33 6.00 -3.44 -20.97
CA ASP A 33 4.75 -4.15 -21.20
C ASP A 33 3.57 -3.28 -20.76
N THR A 34 2.67 -2.95 -21.68
CA THR A 34 1.57 -2.02 -21.44
C THR A 34 0.60 -2.53 -20.39
N GLU A 35 0.28 -3.82 -20.39
CA GLU A 35 -0.65 -4.42 -19.41
C GLU A 35 -0.07 -4.35 -18.00
N ARG A 36 1.21 -4.70 -17.84
CA ARG A 36 1.90 -4.61 -16.55
C ARG A 36 2.09 -3.18 -16.08
N LYS A 37 2.35 -2.26 -17.01
CA LYS A 37 2.42 -0.83 -16.71
C LYS A 37 1.08 -0.32 -16.19
N GLU A 38 -0.03 -0.67 -16.82
CA GLU A 38 -1.36 -0.30 -16.35
C GLU A 38 -1.62 -0.85 -14.94
N LYS A 39 -1.29 -2.12 -14.69
CA LYS A 39 -1.39 -2.71 -13.35
C LYS A 39 -0.57 -1.93 -12.32
N TRP A 40 0.66 -1.54 -12.64
CA TRP A 40 1.47 -0.71 -11.75
C TRP A 40 0.84 0.65 -11.47
N LEU A 41 0.30 1.32 -12.50
CA LEU A 41 -0.39 2.60 -12.33
C LEU A 41 -1.66 2.45 -11.47
N THR A 42 -2.40 1.35 -11.63
CA THR A 42 -3.58 1.08 -10.79
C THR A 42 -3.19 0.86 -9.33
N LEU A 43 -2.08 0.16 -9.04
CA LEU A 43 -1.57 0.05 -7.67
C LEU A 43 -1.11 1.41 -7.13
N ALA A 44 -0.39 2.20 -7.93
CA ALA A 44 0.03 3.55 -7.55
C ALA A 44 -1.17 4.45 -7.19
N ALA A 45 -2.25 4.40 -7.97
CA ALA A 45 -3.47 5.15 -7.67
C ALA A 45 -4.11 4.72 -6.34
N LEU A 46 -4.05 3.43 -6.01
CA LEU A 46 -4.58 2.93 -4.74
C LEU A 46 -3.75 3.40 -3.53
N GLU A 47 -2.42 3.43 -3.66
CA GLU A 47 -1.50 4.00 -2.65
C GLU A 47 -1.76 5.50 -2.48
N GLU A 48 -1.91 6.26 -3.57
CA GLU A 48 -2.20 7.70 -3.53
C GLU A 48 -3.53 8.00 -2.82
N GLN A 49 -4.58 7.26 -3.15
CA GLN A 49 -5.88 7.39 -2.46
C GLN A 49 -5.76 7.09 -0.96
N THR A 50 -4.98 6.07 -0.60
CA THR A 50 -4.80 5.65 0.79
C THR A 50 -3.96 6.66 1.58
N LEU A 51 -2.91 7.21 0.95
CA LEU A 51 -2.14 8.32 1.49
C LEU A 51 -3.01 9.55 1.75
N GLN A 52 -3.86 9.93 0.80
CA GLN A 52 -4.76 11.07 0.97
C GLN A 52 -5.73 10.84 2.14
N ARG A 53 -6.34 9.66 2.22
CA ARG A 53 -7.22 9.27 3.35
C ARG A 53 -6.48 9.30 4.68
N TYR A 54 -5.22 8.86 4.72
CA TYR A 54 -4.37 8.96 5.91
C TYR A 54 -4.13 10.42 6.31
N LEU A 55 -3.77 11.30 5.38
CA LEU A 55 -3.52 12.71 5.66
C LEU A 55 -4.78 13.43 6.17
N ASP A 56 -5.94 13.12 5.59
CA ASP A 56 -7.22 13.66 6.06
C ASP A 56 -7.57 13.15 7.46
N TYR A 57 -7.38 11.85 7.74
CA TYR A 57 -7.54 11.28 9.08
C TYR A 57 -6.63 11.96 10.12
N MET A 58 -5.36 12.20 9.78
CA MET A 58 -4.41 12.88 10.68
C MET A 58 -4.83 14.32 10.96
N ARG A 59 -5.36 15.03 9.95
CA ARG A 59 -5.90 16.39 10.10
C ARG A 59 -7.13 16.40 11.01
N GLU A 60 -8.09 15.50 10.78
CA GLU A 60 -9.32 15.39 11.57
C GLU A 60 -9.06 15.04 13.05
N THR A 61 -8.05 14.21 13.29
CA THR A 61 -7.66 13.76 14.63
C THR A 61 -6.60 14.64 15.31
N ASN A 62 -6.25 15.78 14.70
CA ASN A 62 -5.20 16.72 15.16
C ASN A 62 -3.86 16.02 15.50
N GLN A 63 -3.51 14.98 14.74
CA GLN A 63 -2.22 14.30 14.87
C GLN A 63 -1.17 14.95 13.98
N ALA A 64 0.08 15.01 14.47
CA ALA A 64 1.18 15.55 13.69
C ALA A 64 1.62 14.56 12.59
N VAL A 65 1.77 15.06 11.37
CA VAL A 65 2.32 14.29 10.24
C VAL A 65 3.81 14.59 10.12
N VAL A 66 4.63 13.54 10.07
CA VAL A 66 6.05 13.65 9.75
C VAL A 66 6.28 13.16 8.33
N GLU A 67 6.83 14.04 7.49
CA GLU A 67 7.12 13.76 6.08
C GLU A 67 8.25 12.73 5.91
N PRO A 68 7.99 11.56 5.28
CA PRO A 68 8.94 10.47 5.17
C PRO A 68 9.79 10.60 3.88
N ALA A 69 10.48 11.73 3.69
CA ALA A 69 11.21 12.01 2.44
C ALA A 69 12.24 10.93 2.05
N GLY A 70 12.90 10.29 3.03
CA GLY A 70 13.84 9.19 2.78
C GLY A 70 13.19 7.93 2.19
N TRP A 71 11.94 7.66 2.55
CA TRP A 71 11.20 6.49 2.05
C TRP A 71 10.82 6.62 0.58
N ARG A 72 10.55 7.84 0.11
CA ARG A 72 10.33 8.11 -1.31
C ARG A 72 11.53 7.74 -2.16
N LEU A 73 12.74 8.08 -1.71
CA LEU A 73 14.00 7.71 -2.39
C LEU A 73 14.21 6.19 -2.41
N MET A 74 13.91 5.51 -1.29
CA MET A 74 13.94 4.05 -1.24
C MET A 74 12.93 3.42 -2.20
N GLY A 75 11.74 4.01 -2.32
CA GLY A 75 10.71 3.58 -3.25
C GLY A 75 11.17 3.63 -4.70
N TYR A 76 11.89 4.68 -5.12
CA TYR A 76 12.47 4.73 -6.46
C TYR A 76 13.42 3.57 -6.76
N GLY A 77 14.29 3.24 -5.80
CA GLY A 77 15.20 2.09 -5.94
C GLY A 77 14.43 0.76 -6.05
N ALA A 78 13.43 0.56 -5.19
CA ALA A 78 12.59 -0.63 -5.20
C ALA A 78 11.79 -0.76 -6.51
N GLY A 79 11.19 0.34 -6.98
CA GLY A 79 10.41 0.38 -8.22
C GLY A 79 11.25 0.08 -9.47
N ALA A 80 12.49 0.57 -9.53
CA ALA A 80 13.42 0.20 -10.58
C ALA A 80 13.72 -1.31 -10.58
N GLY A 81 13.91 -1.90 -9.38
CA GLY A 81 14.03 -3.34 -9.22
C GLY A 81 12.80 -4.10 -9.71
N LEU A 82 11.60 -3.67 -9.31
CA LEU A 82 10.33 -4.30 -9.72
C LEU A 82 10.09 -4.27 -11.23
N ALA A 83 10.56 -3.23 -11.93
CA ALA A 83 10.45 -3.13 -13.40
C ALA A 83 11.42 -4.06 -14.14
N ILE A 84 12.58 -4.34 -13.57
CA ILE A 84 13.63 -5.17 -14.19
C ILE A 84 13.39 -6.66 -13.93
N LEU A 85 12.89 -7.01 -12.75
CA LEU A 85 12.66 -8.38 -12.35
C LEU A 85 11.62 -9.07 -13.26
N PRO A 86 11.75 -10.40 -13.47
CA PRO A 86 10.67 -11.20 -14.02
C PRO A 86 9.38 -10.98 -13.22
N TRP A 87 8.25 -10.77 -13.90
CA TRP A 87 6.97 -10.44 -13.29
C TRP A 87 6.59 -11.30 -12.09
N ARG A 88 6.81 -12.62 -12.18
CA ARG A 88 6.55 -13.56 -11.06
C ARG A 88 7.38 -13.25 -9.81
N LEU A 89 8.63 -12.82 -9.96
CA LEU A 89 9.45 -12.40 -8.82
C LEU A 89 8.95 -11.08 -8.24
N SER A 90 8.58 -10.11 -9.08
CA SER A 90 7.96 -8.87 -8.62
C SER A 90 6.69 -9.14 -7.80
N MET A 91 5.81 -10.02 -8.29
CA MET A 91 4.59 -10.41 -7.57
C MET A 91 4.90 -11.15 -6.27
N LYS A 92 5.90 -12.05 -6.25
CA LYS A 92 6.32 -12.73 -5.03
C LYS A 92 6.82 -11.73 -3.97
N THR A 93 7.62 -10.75 -4.38
CA THR A 93 8.10 -9.68 -3.48
C THR A 93 6.93 -8.91 -2.87
N LEU A 94 5.87 -8.62 -3.64
CA LEU A 94 4.68 -7.94 -3.11
C LEU A 94 3.91 -8.79 -2.10
N VAL A 95 3.76 -10.10 -2.34
CA VAL A 95 3.15 -11.01 -1.36
C VAL A 95 3.95 -11.03 -0.06
N ASP A 96 5.28 -11.13 -0.16
CA ASP A 96 6.15 -11.18 1.01
C ASP A 96 6.18 -9.84 1.78
N ALA A 97 6.05 -8.70 1.08
CA ALA A 97 5.97 -7.38 1.68
C ALA A 97 4.64 -7.17 2.43
N THR A 98 3.51 -7.40 1.75
CA THR A 98 2.15 -7.23 2.33
C THR A 98 1.89 -8.18 3.50
N ALA A 99 2.49 -9.38 3.50
CA ALA A 99 2.36 -10.32 4.63
C ALA A 99 2.92 -9.75 5.95
N LYS A 100 4.00 -8.97 5.91
CA LYS A 100 4.61 -8.36 7.12
C LYS A 100 3.71 -7.28 7.72
N PHE A 101 2.99 -6.54 6.87
CA PHE A 101 2.09 -5.48 7.30
C PHE A 101 0.85 -5.99 8.04
N GLN A 102 0.41 -7.23 7.77
CA GLN A 102 -0.75 -7.83 8.45
C GLN A 102 -0.62 -7.86 9.98
N VAL A 103 0.60 -8.03 10.51
CA VAL A 103 0.84 -8.03 11.96
C VAL A 103 0.62 -6.64 12.58
N ILE A 104 1.04 -5.58 11.87
CA ILE A 104 0.87 -4.19 12.31
C ILE A 104 -0.61 -3.82 12.27
N PHE A 105 -1.31 -4.19 11.20
CA PHE A 105 -2.74 -3.90 11.06
C PHE A 105 -3.63 -4.67 12.04
N GLN A 106 -3.32 -5.93 12.32
CA GLN A 106 -4.02 -6.67 13.37
C GLN A 106 -3.88 -5.97 14.73
N ARG A 107 -2.69 -5.46 15.05
CA ARG A 107 -2.47 -4.68 16.28
C ARG A 107 -3.27 -3.38 16.27
N LEU A 108 -3.30 -2.64 15.16
CA LEU A 108 -4.07 -1.40 15.03
C LEU A 108 -5.57 -1.64 15.20
N MET A 109 -6.15 -2.66 14.55
CA MET A 109 -7.58 -2.96 14.68
C MET A 109 -7.97 -3.46 16.07
N GLN A 110 -7.12 -4.24 16.74
CA GLN A 110 -7.42 -4.75 18.09
C GLN A 110 -7.43 -3.65 19.15
N ASN A 111 -6.72 -2.54 18.90
CA ASN A 111 -6.58 -1.42 19.83
C ASN A 111 -7.34 -0.17 19.35
N SER A 112 -8.09 -0.24 18.25
CA SER A 112 -8.86 0.89 17.75
C SER A 112 -10.18 1.05 18.49
N GLU A 113 -10.43 2.27 18.96
CA GLU A 113 -11.75 2.71 19.38
C GLU A 113 -12.74 2.69 18.20
N GLU A 114 -14.01 2.47 18.50
CA GLU A 114 -15.07 2.26 17.50
C GLU A 114 -15.16 3.42 16.49
N THR A 115 -14.90 4.65 16.94
CA THR A 115 -14.91 5.89 16.15
C THR A 115 -13.91 5.93 14.99
N HIS A 116 -12.85 5.12 15.04
CA HIS A 116 -11.81 5.11 14.01
C HIS A 116 -11.71 3.77 13.27
N ARG A 117 -12.60 2.83 13.60
CA ARG A 117 -12.60 1.48 13.04
C ARG A 117 -12.70 1.50 11.51
N ASP A 118 -13.49 2.41 10.94
CA ASP A 118 -13.69 2.52 9.50
C ASP A 118 -12.40 2.88 8.75
N PHE A 119 -11.61 3.81 9.29
CA PHE A 119 -10.31 4.15 8.72
C PHE A 119 -9.37 2.94 8.72
N PHE A 120 -9.21 2.28 9.87
CA PHE A 120 -8.31 1.12 9.97
C PHE A 120 -8.81 -0.09 9.17
N ALA A 121 -10.13 -0.26 9.04
CA ALA A 121 -10.72 -1.27 8.18
C ALA A 121 -10.41 -1.00 6.70
N TYR A 122 -10.46 0.27 6.26
CA TYR A 122 -10.06 0.66 4.92
C TYR A 122 -8.58 0.36 4.66
N VAL A 123 -7.66 0.78 5.55
CA VAL A 123 -6.22 0.53 5.33
C VAL A 123 -5.92 -0.99 5.34
N PHE A 124 -6.60 -1.76 6.18
CA PHE A 124 -6.49 -3.22 6.14
C PHE A 124 -7.00 -3.82 4.82
N ALA A 125 -8.12 -3.30 4.29
CA ALA A 125 -8.66 -3.75 3.01
C ALA A 125 -7.71 -3.43 1.85
N HIS A 126 -7.05 -2.26 1.88
CA HIS A 126 -6.00 -1.85 0.95
C HIS A 126 -4.86 -2.88 0.87
N GLU A 127 -4.26 -3.24 2.01
CA GLU A 127 -3.18 -4.24 2.06
C GLU A 127 -3.64 -5.60 1.49
N LYS A 128 -4.86 -6.00 1.84
CA LYS A 128 -5.45 -7.25 1.34
C LYS A 128 -5.71 -7.19 -0.16
N ALA A 129 -6.03 -6.03 -0.72
CA ALA A 129 -6.21 -5.87 -2.16
C ALA A 129 -4.90 -6.05 -2.91
N ILE A 130 -3.79 -5.49 -2.41
CA ILE A 130 -2.46 -5.64 -3.03
C ILE A 130 -1.96 -7.08 -2.91
N GLU A 131 -2.12 -7.71 -1.74
CA GLU A 131 -1.80 -9.13 -1.54
C GLU A 131 -2.61 -10.02 -2.51
N ALA A 132 -3.92 -9.76 -2.63
CA ALA A 132 -4.80 -10.52 -3.50
C ALA A 132 -4.45 -10.34 -4.98
N PHE A 133 -4.11 -9.11 -5.39
CA PHE A 133 -3.62 -8.82 -6.74
C PHE A 133 -2.37 -9.67 -7.06
N ALA A 134 -1.36 -9.62 -6.20
CA ALA A 134 -0.10 -10.31 -6.43
C ALA A 134 -0.28 -11.85 -6.47
N LYS A 135 -1.10 -12.40 -5.57
CA LYS A 135 -1.44 -13.85 -5.58
C LYS A 135 -2.15 -14.27 -6.88
N LYS A 136 -3.10 -13.45 -7.35
CA LYS A 136 -3.84 -13.72 -8.59
C LYS A 136 -2.96 -13.65 -9.83
N GLU A 137 -2.04 -12.70 -9.88
CA GLU A 137 -1.05 -12.64 -10.97
C GLU A 137 -0.13 -13.87 -10.98
N LEU A 138 0.28 -14.37 -9.80
CA LEU A 138 1.07 -15.61 -9.70
C LEU A 138 0.31 -16.84 -10.21
N SER A 139 -1.01 -16.89 -9.98
CA SER A 139 -1.92 -17.93 -10.48
C SER A 139 -2.43 -17.69 -11.90
N LYS A 140 -2.01 -16.60 -12.57
CA LYS A 140 -2.45 -16.20 -13.91
C LYS A 140 -3.97 -15.94 -14.03
N ASP A 141 -4.60 -15.51 -12.93
CA ASP A 141 -6.01 -15.08 -12.94
C ASP A 141 -6.12 -13.70 -13.62
N ARG A 142 -7.05 -13.57 -14.58
CA ARG A 142 -7.30 -12.34 -15.33
C ARG A 142 -7.98 -11.25 -14.49
N ASN A 143 -8.53 -11.60 -13.33
CA ASN A 143 -9.23 -10.69 -12.43
C ASN A 143 -8.38 -10.25 -11.24
N SER A 144 -7.06 -10.09 -11.44
CA SER A 144 -6.10 -9.69 -10.42
C SER A 144 -6.41 -8.32 -9.82
N LEU A 145 -6.78 -7.34 -10.65
CA LEU A 145 -7.09 -5.97 -10.22
C LEU A 145 -8.47 -5.81 -9.55
N LYS A 146 -9.31 -6.86 -9.50
CA LYS A 146 -10.70 -6.73 -9.01
C LYS A 146 -10.78 -6.10 -7.61
N ALA A 147 -9.95 -6.56 -6.67
CA ALA A 147 -9.98 -6.06 -5.29
C ALA A 147 -9.48 -4.60 -5.20
N VAL A 148 -8.45 -4.27 -5.97
CA VAL A 148 -7.87 -2.93 -6.05
C VAL A 148 -8.89 -1.94 -6.62
N ASN A 149 -9.52 -2.29 -7.74
CA ASN A 149 -10.53 -1.45 -8.38
C ASN A 149 -11.78 -1.25 -7.50
N SER A 150 -12.16 -2.24 -6.69
CA SER A 150 -13.28 -2.08 -5.75
C SER A 150 -12.99 -1.04 -4.67
N LEU A 151 -11.73 -0.89 -4.23
CA LEU A 151 -11.35 0.13 -3.26
C LEU A 151 -11.17 1.51 -3.87
N LEU A 152 -10.66 1.57 -5.11
CA LEU A 152 -10.57 2.82 -5.87
C LEU A 152 -11.95 3.45 -6.18
N ALA A 153 -13.01 2.65 -6.17
CA ALA A 153 -14.38 3.10 -6.40
C ALA A 153 -15.15 3.41 -5.10
N ALA A 154 -14.54 3.19 -3.93
CA ALA A 154 -15.11 3.44 -2.60
C ALA A 154 -14.64 4.79 -2.05
#